data_AF-A0A1H8X5C6-F1
#
_entry.id   AF-A0A1H8X5C6-F1
#
_cell.length_a   1.000
_cell.length_b   1.000
_cell.length_c   1.000
_cell.angle_alpha   90.00
_cell.angle_beta   90.00
_cell.angle_gamma   90.00
#
_symmetry.space_group_name_H-M   'P 1'
#
loop_
_entity.id
_entity.type
_entity.pdbx_description
1 polymer ?
#
loop_
_entity_poly.entity_id
_entity_poly.type
_entity_poly.pdbx_seq_one_letter_code
_entity_poly.pdbx_strand_id
1 'polypeptide(L)'
;MKLKLDLHDIYNRGGEIDRALQAIIDEAVAKKAPLVEIIPGKGSGQLKKHVLRFLERKDIKALYHRIEKDKDNFGRVFVHFRWK
;
A
#
# COMPACT_ATOMS: atom_id res chain seq x y z
N MET A 1 -7.56 -9.40 11.00
CA MET A 1 -7.87 -7.96 10.77
C MET A 1 -7.32 -7.55 9.40
N LYS A 2 -8.03 -6.71 8.65
CA LYS A 2 -7.56 -6.18 7.36
C LYS A 2 -7.60 -4.65 7.43
N LEU A 3 -6.53 -4.00 7.02
CA LEU A 3 -6.47 -2.54 6.90
C LEU A 3 -6.70 -2.13 5.44
N LYS A 4 -7.26 -0.94 5.24
CA LYS A 4 -7.58 -0.40 3.92
C LYS A 4 -7.14 1.04 3.84
N LEU A 5 -6.45 1.41 2.76
CA LEU A 5 -6.08 2.77 2.42
C LEU A 5 -6.63 3.10 1.03
N ASP A 6 -7.48 4.12 0.96
CA ASP A 6 -7.95 4.70 -0.30
C ASP A 6 -7.16 5.97 -0.60
N LEU A 7 -6.53 6.04 -1.76
CA LEU A 7 -5.69 7.17 -2.18
C LEU A 7 -6.39 8.08 -3.19
N HIS A 8 -7.65 7.81 -3.55
CA HIS A 8 -8.34 8.59 -4.57
C HIS A 8 -8.45 10.08 -4.21
N ASP A 9 -8.67 10.42 -2.93
CA ASP A 9 -8.88 11.82 -2.52
C ASP A 9 -7.59 12.66 -2.50
N ILE A 10 -6.43 12.00 -2.38
CA ILE A 10 -5.11 12.65 -2.28
C ILE A 10 -4.22 12.40 -3.50
N TYR A 11 -4.81 11.95 -4.61
CA TYR A 11 -4.08 11.50 -5.80
C TYR A 11 -3.12 12.52 -6.41
N ASN A 12 -3.38 13.82 -6.22
CA ASN A 12 -2.57 14.93 -6.73
C ASN A 12 -1.62 15.54 -5.67
N ARG A 13 -1.56 14.95 -4.47
CA ARG A 13 -0.75 15.45 -3.35
C ARG A 13 0.35 14.45 -2.98
N GLY A 14 1.44 14.47 -3.75
CA GLY A 14 2.55 13.50 -3.63
C GLY A 14 3.07 13.31 -2.19
N GLY A 15 3.26 14.41 -1.44
CA GLY A 15 3.72 14.34 -0.05
C GLY A 15 2.69 13.73 0.92
N GLU A 16 1.39 13.87 0.65
CA GLU A 16 0.34 13.25 1.47
C GLU A 16 0.23 11.75 1.17
N ILE A 17 0.47 11.34 -0.09
CA ILE A 17 0.49 9.92 -0.49
C ILE A 17 1.56 9.16 0.30
N ASP A 18 2.80 9.66 0.33
CA ASP A 18 3.89 8.98 1.05
C ASP A 18 3.63 8.90 2.55
N ARG A 19 3.05 9.95 3.15
CA ARG A 19 2.66 9.96 4.57
C ARG A 19 1.58 8.94 4.87
N ALA A 20 0.54 8.86 4.03
CA ALA A 20 -0.55 7.90 4.20
C ALA A 20 -0.07 6.45 4.02
N LEU A 21 0.82 6.22 3.06
CA LEU A 21 1.45 4.91 2.84
C LEU A 21 2.33 4.51 4.03
N GLN A 22 3.13 5.43 4.58
CA GLN A 22 3.90 5.15 5.79
C GLN A 22 2.99 4.81 6.97
N ALA A 23 1.98 5.65 7.22
CA ALA A 23 1.06 5.48 8.34
C ALA A 23 0.33 4.13 8.32
N ILE A 24 -0.17 3.68 7.17
CA ILE A 24 -0.90 2.40 7.08
C ILE A 24 0.02 1.19 7.27
N ILE A 25 1.28 1.29 6.85
CA ILE A 25 2.27 0.22 7.06
C ILE A 25 2.67 0.15 8.53
N ASP A 26 2.94 1.30 9.16
CA ASP A 26 3.28 1.36 10.57
C ASP A 26 2.11 0.85 11.44
N GLU A 27 0.88 1.20 11.10
CA GLU A 27 -0.31 0.68 11.75
C GLU A 27 -0.45 -0.85 11.57
N ALA A 28 -0.16 -1.36 10.37
CA ALA A 28 -0.19 -2.80 10.10
C ALA A 28 0.83 -3.56 10.97
N VAL A 29 2.03 -3.01 11.14
CA VAL A 29 3.06 -3.57 12.02
C VAL A 29 2.62 -3.51 13.48
N ALA A 30 2.19 -2.34 13.95
CA ALA A 30 1.78 -2.14 15.34
C ALA A 30 0.62 -3.05 15.75
N LYS A 31 -0.36 -3.24 14.86
CA LYS A 31 -1.55 -4.07 15.11
C LYS A 31 -1.40 -5.52 14.65
N LYS A 32 -0.22 -5.91 14.13
CA LYS A 32 0.02 -7.20 13.49
C LYS A 32 -1.09 -7.55 12.48
N ALA A 33 -1.47 -6.60 11.64
CA ALA A 33 -2.45 -6.81 10.59
C ALA A 33 -1.86 -7.75 9.52
N PRO A 34 -2.47 -8.91 9.21
CA PRO A 34 -1.94 -9.81 8.17
C PRO A 34 -2.02 -9.24 6.74
N LEU A 35 -2.88 -8.26 6.50
CA LEU A 35 -3.15 -7.74 5.16
C LEU A 35 -3.48 -6.25 5.17
N VAL A 36 -2.83 -5.50 4.28
CA VAL A 36 -3.19 -4.13 3.90
C VAL A 36 -3.67 -4.13 2.45
N GLU A 37 -4.83 -3.53 2.21
CA GLU A 37 -5.32 -3.21 0.88
C GLU A 37 -5.10 -1.72 0.58
N ILE A 38 -4.42 -1.43 -0.51
CA ILE A 38 -4.20 -0.07 -1.00
C ILE A 38 -4.98 0.09 -2.31
N ILE A 39 -5.79 1.15 -2.40
CA ILE A 39 -6.57 1.52 -3.57
C ILE A 39 -5.96 2.78 -4.20
N PRO A 40 -5.01 2.64 -5.13
CA PRO A 40 -4.49 3.75 -5.94
C PRO A 40 -5.42 4.17 -7.10
N GLY A 41 -6.48 3.40 -7.37
CA GLY A 41 -7.44 3.72 -8.43
C GLY A 41 -7.08 3.26 -9.85
N LYS A 42 -8.02 3.48 -10.78
CA LYS A 42 -7.99 2.96 -12.17
C LYS A 42 -7.49 3.95 -13.23
N GLY A 43 -6.99 5.13 -12.83
CA GLY A 43 -6.58 6.19 -13.77
C GLY A 43 -5.36 5.82 -14.63
N SER A 44 -4.51 6.81 -14.95
CA SER A 44 -3.31 6.65 -15.80
C SER A 44 -2.25 5.65 -15.29
N GLY A 45 -2.47 5.03 -14.12
CA GLY A 45 -1.55 4.09 -13.48
C GLY A 45 -0.37 4.75 -12.77
N GLN A 46 -0.22 6.08 -12.83
CA GLN A 46 0.87 6.81 -12.18
C GLN A 46 0.83 6.64 -10.65
N LEU A 47 -0.35 6.75 -10.03
CA LEU A 47 -0.50 6.54 -8.60
C LEU A 47 -0.14 5.11 -8.18
N LYS A 48 -0.53 4.10 -8.98
CA LYS A 48 -0.12 2.70 -8.76
C LYS A 48 1.39 2.53 -8.86
N LYS A 49 2.05 3.16 -9.83
CA LYS A 49 3.52 3.13 -9.96
C LYS A 49 4.19 3.78 -8.75
N HIS A 50 3.63 4.89 -8.25
CA HIS A 50 4.12 5.56 -7.04
C HIS A 50 4.02 4.63 -5.83
N VAL A 51 2.87 4.02 -5.57
CA VAL A 51 2.67 3.06 -4.47
C VAL A 51 3.67 1.91 -4.56
N LEU A 52 3.86 1.31 -5.73
CA LEU A 52 4.81 0.22 -5.90
C LEU A 52 6.26 0.67 -5.64
N ARG A 53 6.65 1.88 -6.06
CA ARG A 53 7.98 2.43 -5.78
C ARG A 53 8.18 2.66 -4.28
N PHE A 54 7.17 3.16 -3.58
CA PHE A 54 7.21 3.31 -2.12
C PHE A 54 7.44 1.96 -1.43
N LEU A 55 6.67 0.94 -1.82
CA LEU A 55 6.77 -0.39 -1.20
C LEU A 55 8.11 -1.08 -1.47
N GLU A 56 8.78 -0.79 -2.60
CA GLU A 56 10.10 -1.32 -2.92
C GLU A 56 11.25 -0.65 -2.13
N ARG A 57 11.00 0.41 -1.35
CA ARG A 57 12.02 0.98 -0.46
C ARG A 57 12.49 -0.08 0.53
N LYS A 58 13.81 -0.16 0.77
CA LYS A 58 14.44 -1.22 1.58
C LYS A 58 13.87 -1.32 3.00
N ASP A 59 13.63 -0.18 3.63
CA ASP A 59 13.06 -0.06 4.98
C ASP A 59 11.61 -0.54 5.04
N ILE A 60 10.80 -0.27 4.00
CA ILE A 60 9.41 -0.73 3.92
C ILE A 60 9.33 -2.20 3.54
N LYS A 61 10.12 -2.65 2.56
CA LYS A 61 10.13 -4.02 2.04
C LYS A 61 10.51 -5.04 3.11
N ALA A 62 11.32 -4.66 4.09
CA ALA A 62 11.67 -5.50 5.23
C ALA A 62 10.50 -5.78 6.18
N LEU A 63 9.43 -4.98 6.13
CA LEU A 63 8.30 -5.07 7.07
C LEU A 63 7.22 -6.06 6.65
N TYR A 64 7.15 -6.43 5.37
CA TYR A 64 6.10 -7.31 4.83
C TYR A 64 6.69 -8.52 4.10
N HIS A 65 5.83 -9.50 3.80
CA HIS A 65 6.23 -10.75 3.17
C HIS A 65 6.14 -10.73 1.65
N ARG A 66 5.00 -10.28 1.08
CA ARG A 66 4.82 -10.18 -0.38
C ARG A 66 3.80 -9.12 -0.76
N ILE A 67 3.90 -8.66 -2.01
CA ILE A 67 2.89 -7.84 -2.67
C ILE A 67 2.11 -8.71 -3.65
N GLU A 68 0.80 -8.57 -3.65
CA GLU A 68 -0.08 -9.11 -4.68
C GLU A 68 -0.72 -7.95 -5.45
N LYS A 69 -0.64 -8.03 -6.78
CA LYS A 69 -1.25 -7.07 -7.70
C LYS A 69 -2.50 -7.75 -8.25
N ASP A 70 -3.65 -7.13 -8.03
CA ASP A 70 -4.91 -7.64 -8.55
C ASP A 70 -4.86 -7.64 -10.10
N LYS A 71 -5.05 -8.83 -10.70
CA LYS A 71 -4.95 -9.06 -12.15
C LYS A 71 -6.26 -8.70 -12.86
N ASP A 72 -7.38 -8.74 -12.15
CA ASP A 72 -8.72 -8.54 -12.69
C ASP A 72 -9.26 -7.14 -12.35
N ASN A 73 -8.79 -6.57 -11.23
CA ASN A 73 -9.14 -5.22 -10.78
C ASN A 73 -7.88 -4.38 -10.58
N PHE A 74 -7.32 -3.87 -11.68
CA PHE A 74 -6.03 -3.16 -11.73
C PHE A 74 -5.86 -1.99 -10.73
N GLY A 75 -6.93 -1.52 -10.08
CA GLY A 75 -6.93 -0.44 -9.10
C GLY A 75 -6.56 -0.83 -7.67
N ARG A 76 -6.09 -2.07 -7.40
CA ARG A 76 -5.74 -2.53 -6.03
C ARG A 76 -4.33 -3.10 -5.94
N VAL A 77 -3.71 -2.90 -4.79
CA VAL A 77 -2.45 -3.51 -4.38
C VAL A 77 -2.63 -4.07 -2.98
N PHE A 78 -2.25 -5.33 -2.78
CA PHE A 78 -2.34 -6.01 -1.51
C PHE A 78 -0.95 -6.26 -0.94
N VAL A 79 -0.74 -5.89 0.32
CA VAL A 79 0.52 -6.11 1.04
C VAL A 79 0.27 -7.13 2.13
N HIS A 80 0.89 -8.30 1.99
CA HIS A 80 0.74 -9.43 2.89
C HIS A 80 1.87 -9.43 3.91
N PHE A 81 1.51 -9.52 5.20
CA PHE A 81 2.45 -9.60 6.31
C PHE A 81 2.46 -11.02 6.88
N ARG A 82 3.62 -11.45 7.41
CA ARG A 82 3.76 -12.75 8.08
C ARG A 82 4.20 -12.52 9.51
N TRP A 83 3.27 -12.70 10.44
CA TRP A 83 3.54 -12.66 11.87
C TRP A 83 3.88 -14.08 12.35
N LYS A 84 4.87 -14.20 13.21
CA LYS A 84 5.19 -15.43 13.95
C LYS A 84 4.57 -15.36 15.34
#